data_AF-A0AAD2DXP2-F1
#
_entry.id   AF-A0AAD2DXP2-F1
#
_cell.length_a   1.000
_cell.length_b   1.000
_cell.length_c   1.000
_cell.angle_alpha   90.00
_cell.angle_beta   90.00
_cell.angle_gamma   90.00
#
_symmetry.space_group_name_H-M   'P 1'
#
loop_
_entity.id
_entity.type
_entity.pdbx_description
1 polymer ?
#
loop_
_entity_poly.entity_id
_entity_poly.type
_entity_poly.pdbx_seq_one_letter_code
_entity_poly.pdbx_strand_id
1 'polypeptide(L)'
;MSCQPLMTTRPNEPMSLDSSSPRSISLDPPPFNWLPLSGIGHHNFGIGSRSNVVTMQEVVSQLSLWSLTPLRLCVLTIKVLKPSEDYGNTSRSLFIARVLPVHPYLQSNEKSISNIFDTSKYGILQIKNGLADTPQMGWNSWNFFACNINETVIKETADALISTGLAKLGYIYVNIDDCWSETERDSKGQLVHDPKTFPSGIKALSNYVHSKGLKLGIYSDAGAFTCQVRAGSLFHEYDDAALFASWGVDYLKYDNCFNLGIKPEKRYPPMRDALNASGRAIFYSICEWGEDDPASWAGKVGNSWRTTEDINDTWASMTAIADINDKWAPYAGPGGWNDPDMLEVGNGGMTYTEYRAHFSIWALMKAPLLVGCDVRNMTAETFEILSNEEVIAVNQDRLGVQGRKVHVYGHDNCYQVWAGPLSGNRLTVALWNRCSKPSTITAKWDALGLDSSTSVSVRDLWKHEFVLPNSVGSFSAHVDSHSCEMYIFTPQTATASE
;
A
#
# COMPACT_ATOMS: atom_id res chain seq x y z
N MET A 1 -30.70 5.07 -51.53
CA MET A 1 -30.06 5.12 -52.87
C MET A 1 -28.60 5.46 -52.61
N SER A 2 -27.73 4.45 -52.41
CA SER A 2 -26.88 3.80 -53.45
C SER A 2 -25.96 4.85 -54.12
N CYS A 3 -24.63 4.76 -54.05
CA CYS A 3 -23.85 3.66 -54.63
C CYS A 3 -22.37 3.69 -54.17
N GLN A 4 -21.79 2.51 -53.89
CA GLN A 4 -20.38 2.19 -54.18
C GLN A 4 -20.23 1.77 -55.66
N PRO A 5 -19.00 1.62 -56.18
CA PRO A 5 -18.62 0.37 -56.87
C PRO A 5 -17.27 -0.21 -56.37
N LEU A 6 -17.19 -1.50 -56.00
CA LEU A 6 -16.84 -2.71 -56.79
C LEU A 6 -15.35 -2.75 -57.25
N MET A 7 -14.47 -3.61 -56.68
CA MET A 7 -14.26 -5.08 -56.83
C MET A 7 -13.62 -5.53 -58.16
N THR A 8 -12.51 -6.29 -58.07
CA THR A 8 -12.18 -7.60 -58.73
C THR A 8 -10.67 -7.91 -58.60
N THR A 9 -10.19 -8.86 -57.77
CA THR A 9 -9.97 -10.34 -57.93
C THR A 9 -8.71 -10.82 -58.72
N ARG A 10 -7.68 -11.30 -57.97
CA ARG A 10 -6.80 -12.54 -58.03
C ARG A 10 -6.31 -13.14 -59.40
N PRO A 11 -5.37 -14.15 -59.51
CA PRO A 11 -4.52 -14.92 -58.54
C PRO A 11 -3.02 -15.25 -58.96
N ASN A 12 -2.26 -15.88 -58.02
CA ASN A 12 -1.18 -16.92 -58.10
C ASN A 12 0.12 -16.72 -58.94
N GLU A 13 1.32 -16.57 -58.32
CA GLU A 13 2.39 -17.58 -57.95
C GLU A 13 3.34 -18.01 -59.12
N PRO A 14 4.54 -18.59 -58.90
CA PRO A 14 5.62 -18.34 -57.92
C PRO A 14 7.02 -18.26 -58.60
N MET A 15 8.10 -17.83 -57.91
CA MET A 15 9.46 -18.29 -58.26
C MET A 15 10.45 -18.14 -57.09
N SER A 16 11.33 -19.13 -57.03
CA SER A 16 12.15 -19.59 -55.91
C SER A 16 13.65 -19.27 -56.06
N LEU A 17 14.35 -19.22 -54.91
CA LEU A 17 15.79 -19.45 -54.68
C LEU A 17 16.74 -18.35 -55.25
N ASP A 18 17.78 -17.86 -54.56
CA ASP A 18 18.79 -18.59 -53.82
C ASP A 18 19.65 -17.68 -52.91
N SER A 19 20.24 -18.35 -51.91
CA SER A 19 21.31 -18.07 -50.94
C SER A 19 22.25 -16.84 -51.05
N SER A 20 22.48 -16.19 -49.90
CA SER A 20 23.83 -16.04 -49.30
C SER A 20 23.76 -15.47 -47.86
N SER A 21 24.66 -15.96 -47.01
CA SER A 21 24.76 -15.83 -45.56
C SER A 21 25.34 -14.48 -45.07
N PRO A 22 25.30 -14.18 -43.74
CA PRO A 22 25.23 -12.83 -43.21
C PRO A 22 26.60 -12.18 -42.98
N ARG A 23 26.70 -10.85 -43.18
CA ARG A 23 27.83 -10.05 -42.69
C ARG A 23 27.61 -9.69 -41.22
N SER A 24 28.52 -10.16 -40.39
CA SER A 24 28.81 -9.70 -39.05
C SER A 24 29.12 -8.20 -39.02
N ILE A 25 28.39 -7.44 -38.20
CA ILE A 25 28.78 -6.08 -37.79
C ILE A 25 29.05 -6.17 -36.29
N SER A 26 30.33 -6.16 -35.92
CA SER A 26 30.78 -5.91 -34.54
C SER A 26 30.74 -4.41 -34.29
N LEU A 27 30.01 -3.99 -33.26
CA LEU A 27 30.09 -2.65 -32.70
C LEU A 27 30.80 -2.77 -31.34
N ASP A 28 32.07 -2.39 -31.31
CA ASP A 28 32.82 -2.22 -30.07
C ASP A 28 32.31 -0.98 -29.30
N PRO A 29 32.21 -1.02 -27.97
CA PRO A 29 31.91 0.15 -27.15
C PRO A 29 33.18 1.01 -26.93
N PRO A 30 33.05 2.34 -26.73
CA PRO A 30 34.19 3.23 -26.58
C PRO A 30 34.87 3.09 -25.20
N PRO A 31 36.17 3.43 -25.08
CA PRO A 31 36.94 3.19 -23.86
C PRO A 31 36.66 4.24 -22.77
N PHE A 32 36.51 3.77 -21.53
CA PHE A 32 36.50 4.60 -20.33
C PHE A 32 37.94 4.91 -19.88
N ASN A 33 38.30 6.19 -19.83
CA ASN A 33 39.55 6.68 -19.25
C ASN A 33 39.41 6.82 -17.72
N TRP A 34 40.33 6.18 -16.99
CA TRP A 34 40.56 6.43 -15.57
C TRP A 34 41.61 7.52 -15.40
N LEU A 35 41.30 8.56 -14.63
CA LEU A 35 42.26 9.55 -14.11
C LEU A 35 42.62 9.19 -12.66
N PRO A 36 43.91 9.04 -12.29
CA PRO A 36 44.31 8.89 -10.90
C PRO A 36 44.58 10.26 -10.27
N LEU A 37 43.98 10.52 -9.11
CA LEU A 37 44.42 11.60 -8.21
C LEU A 37 45.36 10.99 -7.16
N SER A 38 46.65 11.25 -7.33
CA SER A 38 47.67 11.13 -6.31
C SER A 38 47.63 12.37 -5.41
N GLY A 39 47.73 12.17 -4.10
CA GLY A 39 47.85 13.29 -3.17
C GLY A 39 47.87 12.89 -1.69
N ILE A 40 49.08 12.94 -1.12
CA ILE A 40 49.39 13.26 0.28
C ILE A 40 49.44 12.08 1.28
N GLY A 41 50.68 11.67 1.56
CA GLY A 41 51.24 11.77 2.91
C GLY A 41 51.09 10.57 3.85
N HIS A 42 52.09 9.68 3.82
CA HIS A 42 52.37 8.76 4.92
C HIS A 42 52.85 9.51 6.17
N HIS A 43 52.24 9.25 7.32
CA HIS A 43 52.92 9.29 8.62
C HIS A 43 52.59 8.03 9.43
N ASN A 44 53.64 7.24 9.66
CA ASN A 44 53.65 6.13 10.61
C ASN A 44 53.69 6.68 12.05
N PHE A 45 52.84 6.15 12.91
CA PHE A 45 53.14 5.97 14.33
C PHE A 45 52.64 4.59 14.75
N GLY A 46 53.57 3.74 15.19
CA GLY A 46 53.28 2.52 15.92
C GLY A 46 53.22 2.77 17.43
N ILE A 47 53.07 1.67 18.19
CA ILE A 47 52.82 1.52 19.64
C ILE A 47 51.30 1.50 19.91
N GLY A 48 50.71 0.54 20.61
CA GLY A 48 51.22 -0.56 21.41
C GLY A 48 50.01 -1.25 22.08
N SER A 49 50.22 -2.47 22.51
CA SER A 49 49.24 -3.41 23.06
C SER A 49 48.54 -2.97 24.36
N ARG A 50 47.34 -3.56 24.55
CA ARG A 50 46.62 -3.90 25.81
C ARG A 50 45.43 -3.02 26.21
N SER A 51 44.27 -3.68 26.14
CA SER A 51 43.24 -3.81 27.18
C SER A 51 42.77 -2.53 27.87
N ASN A 52 41.49 -2.18 27.67
CA ASN A 52 40.55 -1.97 28.77
C ASN A 52 39.10 -1.86 28.25
N VAL A 53 38.22 -2.58 28.93
CA VAL A 53 36.76 -2.45 28.88
C VAL A 53 36.40 -1.10 29.48
N VAL A 54 35.56 -0.30 28.79
CA VAL A 54 34.87 0.84 29.41
C VAL A 54 33.40 0.81 28.98
N THR A 55 32.53 0.79 29.99
CA THR A 55 31.07 0.74 29.95
C THR A 55 30.43 2.07 29.56
N MET A 56 29.22 1.99 28.99
CA MET A 56 28.46 3.08 28.38
C MET A 56 27.84 4.03 29.42
N GLN A 57 28.63 4.94 30.01
CA GLN A 57 28.07 5.98 30.88
C GLN A 57 28.80 7.34 30.89
N GLU A 58 29.69 7.63 29.93
CA GLU A 58 30.49 8.89 29.93
C GLU A 58 30.54 9.66 28.59
N VAL A 59 29.47 9.65 27.78
CA VAL A 59 29.41 10.49 26.54
C VAL A 59 28.38 11.62 26.63
N VAL A 60 27.65 11.77 27.74
CA VAL A 60 26.69 12.89 27.92
C VAL A 60 27.21 13.93 28.91
N SER A 61 28.38 14.51 28.61
CA SER A 61 28.74 15.85 29.09
C SER A 61 29.94 16.34 28.31
N GLN A 62 29.75 17.09 27.21
CA GLN A 62 30.71 18.05 26.61
C GLN A 62 30.20 18.63 25.27
N LEU A 63 28.90 18.94 25.13
CA LEU A 63 28.41 19.76 24.01
C LEU A 63 27.23 20.63 24.47
N SER A 64 27.51 21.56 25.40
CA SER A 64 26.65 22.70 25.65
C SER A 64 27.54 23.93 25.65
N LEU A 65 27.55 24.66 24.53
CA LEU A 65 27.84 26.11 24.42
C LEU A 65 27.99 26.48 22.93
N TRP A 66 27.08 27.36 22.46
CA TRP A 66 27.06 28.14 21.20
C TRP A 66 26.51 27.46 19.92
N SER A 67 25.22 27.66 19.64
CA SER A 67 24.73 28.22 18.35
C SER A 67 23.19 28.33 18.31
N LEU A 68 22.71 29.50 17.89
CA LEU A 68 21.31 29.79 17.55
C LEU A 68 21.02 29.27 16.13
N THR A 69 20.47 28.06 16.00
CA THR A 69 19.69 27.56 14.84
C THR A 69 19.11 26.19 15.19
N PRO A 70 17.90 25.80 14.73
CA PRO A 70 17.25 24.57 15.18
C PRO A 70 17.94 23.34 14.57
N LEU A 71 18.63 22.56 15.40
CA LEU A 71 19.14 21.25 15.02
C LEU A 71 17.98 20.26 14.85
N ARG A 72 17.89 19.70 13.64
CA ARG A 72 17.03 18.55 13.29
C ARG A 72 17.48 17.32 14.09
N LEU A 73 16.56 16.72 14.84
CA LEU A 73 16.77 15.42 15.46
C LEU A 73 16.67 14.33 14.38
N CYS A 74 17.77 13.68 14.02
CA CYS A 74 17.76 12.46 13.22
C CYS A 74 17.70 11.26 14.18
N VAL A 75 16.69 10.42 14.06
CA VAL A 75 16.61 9.14 14.79
C VAL A 75 17.52 8.14 14.07
N LEU A 76 18.54 7.66 14.77
CA LEU A 76 19.45 6.64 14.27
C LEU A 76 19.00 5.27 14.82
N THR A 77 18.46 4.39 13.98
CA THR A 77 18.15 3.01 14.37
C THR A 77 19.28 2.10 13.90
N ILE A 78 20.04 1.53 14.84
CA ILE A 78 21.13 0.58 14.56
C ILE A 78 20.58 -0.84 14.74
N LYS A 79 20.45 -1.61 13.65
CA LYS A 79 20.15 -3.04 13.72
C LYS A 79 21.48 -3.82 13.79
N VAL A 80 21.74 -4.47 14.93
CA VAL A 80 22.90 -5.35 15.10
C VAL A 80 22.52 -6.75 14.61
N LEU A 81 23.06 -7.16 13.47
CA LEU A 81 22.99 -8.55 13.00
C LEU A 81 24.15 -9.33 13.63
N LYS A 82 23.85 -10.44 14.34
CA LYS A 82 24.86 -11.40 14.79
C LYS A 82 25.47 -12.12 13.57
N PRO A 83 26.81 -12.27 13.47
CA PRO A 83 27.40 -13.09 12.43
C PRO A 83 27.44 -14.57 12.85
N SER A 84 27.07 -15.46 11.92
CA SER A 84 27.46 -16.87 11.92
C SER A 84 28.89 -16.99 11.40
N GLU A 85 29.68 -17.86 12.04
CA GLU A 85 31.00 -18.30 11.60
C GLU A 85 30.93 -18.90 10.18
N ASP A 86 31.73 -18.45 9.22
CA ASP A 86 33.04 -19.05 8.91
C ASP A 86 33.64 -18.54 7.57
N TYR A 87 34.98 -18.59 7.47
CA TYR A 87 35.86 -18.43 6.30
C TYR A 87 35.92 -17.11 5.50
N GLY A 88 36.86 -16.24 5.91
CA GLY A 88 37.99 -15.79 5.09
C GLY A 88 37.74 -15.21 3.68
N ASN A 89 37.33 -13.95 3.60
CA ASN A 89 37.89 -13.01 2.62
C ASN A 89 37.58 -11.56 3.01
N THR A 90 38.57 -10.68 2.94
CA THR A 90 38.43 -9.25 3.21
C THR A 90 37.44 -8.60 2.23
N SER A 91 36.23 -8.30 2.68
CA SER A 91 35.31 -7.39 2.00
C SER A 91 35.11 -6.15 2.87
N ARG A 92 35.45 -4.98 2.33
CA ARG A 92 35.12 -3.69 2.96
C ARG A 92 33.60 -3.51 2.87
N SER A 93 32.90 -3.65 4.00
CA SER A 93 31.50 -3.24 4.09
C SER A 93 31.40 -1.73 3.88
N LEU A 94 30.88 -1.33 2.72
CA LEU A 94 30.47 0.05 2.46
C LEU A 94 29.13 0.27 3.18
N PHE A 95 29.16 0.96 4.32
CA PHE A 95 27.95 1.35 5.03
C PHE A 95 27.30 2.52 4.26
N ILE A 96 26.22 2.23 3.54
CA ILE A 96 25.35 3.27 2.99
C ILE A 96 24.26 3.52 4.04
N ALA A 97 24.47 4.53 4.89
CA ALA A 97 23.39 5.12 5.64
C ALA A 97 22.50 5.90 4.66
N ARG A 98 21.34 5.34 4.29
CA ARG A 98 20.30 6.11 3.60
C ARG A 98 19.57 6.95 4.63
N VAL A 99 19.88 8.23 4.66
CA VAL A 99 19.00 9.25 5.24
C VAL A 99 17.80 9.32 4.30
N LEU A 100 16.61 8.90 4.77
CA LEU A 100 15.37 9.19 4.06
C LEU A 100 15.23 10.72 4.05
N PRO A 101 15.28 11.39 2.88
CA PRO A 101 15.02 12.82 2.85
C PRO A 101 13.61 13.04 3.37
N VAL A 102 13.44 14.00 4.30
CA VAL A 102 12.14 14.54 4.65
C VAL A 102 11.49 14.96 3.33
N HIS A 103 10.49 14.20 2.89
CA HIS A 103 9.90 14.36 1.57
C HIS A 103 9.43 15.82 1.43
N PRO A 104 9.73 16.52 0.32
CA PRO A 104 9.41 17.95 0.16
C PRO A 104 7.92 18.32 0.31
N TYR A 105 7.01 17.35 0.43
CA TYR A 105 5.57 17.58 0.57
C TYR A 105 5.08 17.88 1.99
N LEU A 106 5.92 17.75 3.03
CA LEU A 106 5.58 18.21 4.39
C LEU A 106 5.51 19.75 4.54
N GLN A 107 5.70 20.51 3.44
CA GLN A 107 5.64 21.97 3.41
C GLN A 107 4.43 22.54 2.65
N SER A 108 3.43 21.72 2.29
CA SER A 108 2.22 22.28 1.67
C SER A 108 1.31 22.88 2.75
N ASN A 109 1.25 24.21 2.81
CA ASN A 109 0.10 24.92 3.36
C ASN A 109 -1.09 24.64 2.43
N GLU A 110 -1.72 23.47 2.57
CA GLU A 110 -2.95 23.17 1.86
C GLU A 110 -4.01 24.21 2.25
N LYS A 111 -4.62 24.84 1.24
CA LYS A 111 -5.77 25.71 1.46
C LYS A 111 -6.85 24.89 2.13
N SER A 112 -7.38 25.40 3.26
CA SER A 112 -8.57 24.87 3.92
C SER A 112 -9.64 24.54 2.88
N ILE A 113 -10.04 23.28 2.80
CA ILE A 113 -11.09 22.85 1.89
C ILE A 113 -12.39 23.47 2.40
N SER A 114 -13.01 24.31 1.57
CA SER A 114 -14.17 25.12 1.96
C SER A 114 -15.42 24.30 2.28
N ASN A 115 -15.48 23.01 1.93
CA ASN A 115 -16.57 22.12 2.32
C ASN A 115 -16.15 20.63 2.27
N ILE A 116 -16.26 19.90 3.39
CA ILE A 116 -16.00 18.45 3.43
C ILE A 116 -17.08 17.61 2.72
N PHE A 117 -18.24 18.21 2.45
CA PHE A 117 -19.33 17.60 1.70
C PHE A 117 -19.26 17.84 0.19
N ASP A 118 -18.25 18.55 -0.32
CA ASP A 118 -18.07 18.66 -1.78
C ASP A 118 -17.59 17.32 -2.35
N THR A 119 -18.56 16.49 -2.74
CA THR A 119 -18.31 15.18 -3.34
C THR A 119 -18.20 15.25 -4.87
N SER A 120 -18.23 16.44 -5.48
CA SER A 120 -18.34 16.62 -6.94
C SER A 120 -17.18 16.05 -7.74
N LYS A 121 -16.04 15.76 -7.11
CA LYS A 121 -14.85 15.19 -7.77
C LYS A 121 -14.64 13.69 -7.52
N TYR A 122 -15.39 13.10 -6.59
CA TYR A 122 -15.19 11.71 -6.16
C TYR A 122 -15.78 10.74 -7.20
N GLY A 123 -15.02 9.70 -7.54
CA GLY A 123 -15.49 8.64 -8.45
C GLY A 123 -15.50 8.97 -9.96
N ILE A 124 -15.15 10.20 -10.38
CA ILE A 124 -15.23 10.60 -11.80
C ILE A 124 -14.21 9.89 -12.70
N LEU A 125 -13.03 9.58 -12.15
CA LEU A 125 -11.91 9.06 -12.91
C LEU A 125 -11.83 7.53 -12.95
N GLN A 126 -12.76 6.81 -12.31
CA GLN A 126 -12.61 5.38 -12.06
C GLN A 126 -13.03 4.48 -13.22
N ILE A 127 -12.35 3.34 -13.30
CA ILE A 127 -12.63 2.28 -14.24
C ILE A 127 -13.95 1.61 -13.87
N LYS A 128 -14.76 1.31 -14.89
CA LYS A 128 -16.07 0.68 -14.74
C LYS A 128 -16.02 -0.77 -15.19
N ASN A 129 -15.20 -1.58 -14.53
CA ASN A 129 -15.07 -3.03 -14.80
C ASN A 129 -16.00 -3.89 -13.91
N GLY A 130 -16.90 -3.26 -13.13
CA GLY A 130 -17.84 -3.96 -12.24
C GLY A 130 -17.20 -4.51 -10.96
N LEU A 131 -15.99 -4.07 -10.64
CA LEU A 131 -15.26 -4.39 -9.40
C LEU A 131 -14.99 -3.10 -8.61
N ALA A 132 -14.57 -3.26 -7.36
CA ALA A 132 -14.13 -2.16 -6.50
C ALA A 132 -15.21 -1.10 -6.20
N ASP A 133 -16.49 -1.46 -6.19
CA ASP A 133 -17.57 -0.58 -5.72
C ASP A 133 -17.32 -0.07 -4.29
N THR A 134 -16.63 -0.87 -3.49
CA THR A 134 -16.01 -0.52 -2.20
C THR A 134 -14.53 -0.96 -2.21
N PRO A 135 -13.70 -0.45 -1.28
CA PRO A 135 -12.30 -0.90 -1.17
C PRO A 135 -12.22 -2.41 -0.97
N GLN A 136 -11.22 -3.05 -1.56
CA GLN A 136 -11.01 -4.48 -1.42
C GLN A 136 -10.64 -4.86 0.03
N MET A 137 -11.12 -6.02 0.46
CA MET A 137 -10.78 -6.59 1.77
C MET A 137 -10.26 -8.01 1.59
N GLY A 138 -9.18 -8.35 2.28
CA GLY A 138 -8.55 -9.64 2.14
C GLY A 138 -7.31 -9.79 2.99
N TRP A 139 -6.40 -10.64 2.52
CA TRP A 139 -5.13 -10.93 3.13
C TRP A 139 -4.06 -11.00 2.05
N ASN A 140 -2.83 -10.60 2.37
CA ASN A 140 -1.67 -10.73 1.50
C ASN A 140 -0.52 -11.39 2.28
N SER A 141 0.23 -12.27 1.62
CA SER A 141 1.32 -13.03 2.23
C SER A 141 2.56 -12.22 2.64
N TRP A 142 2.80 -11.04 2.06
CA TRP A 142 4.11 -10.41 2.05
C TRP A 142 4.63 -9.99 3.43
N ASN A 143 3.87 -9.19 4.18
CA ASN A 143 4.38 -8.56 5.41
C ASN A 143 4.89 -9.57 6.45
N PHE A 144 4.23 -10.72 6.58
CA PHE A 144 4.62 -11.76 7.53
C PHE A 144 5.55 -12.81 6.93
N PHE A 145 5.24 -13.33 5.74
CA PHE A 145 5.92 -14.51 5.20
C PHE A 145 7.06 -14.16 4.23
N ALA A 146 7.02 -12.98 3.60
CA ALA A 146 7.89 -12.63 2.48
C ALA A 146 7.96 -13.80 1.46
N CYS A 147 9.16 -14.26 1.12
CA CYS A 147 9.36 -15.40 0.22
C CYS A 147 9.19 -16.78 0.86
N ASN A 148 8.91 -16.87 2.16
CA ASN A 148 8.64 -18.14 2.84
C ASN A 148 7.16 -18.54 2.69
N ILE A 149 6.72 -18.67 1.44
CA ILE A 149 5.35 -19.01 1.08
C ILE A 149 5.28 -20.33 0.32
N ASN A 150 4.18 -21.06 0.49
CA ASN A 150 3.91 -22.29 -0.25
C ASN A 150 2.39 -22.57 -0.28
N GLU A 151 2.00 -23.54 -1.08
CA GLU A 151 0.61 -23.98 -1.24
C GLU A 151 -0.08 -24.29 0.09
N THR A 152 0.60 -24.96 1.02
CA THR A 152 0.03 -25.30 2.34
C THR A 152 -0.30 -24.05 3.13
N VAL A 153 0.61 -23.07 3.20
CA VAL A 153 0.38 -21.80 3.90
C VAL A 153 -0.84 -21.09 3.32
N ILE A 154 -0.96 -21.01 1.99
CA ILE A 154 -2.11 -20.33 1.36
C ILE A 154 -3.42 -21.06 1.67
N LYS A 155 -3.43 -22.41 1.65
CA LYS A 155 -4.63 -23.21 1.99
C LYS A 155 -5.03 -23.04 3.46
N GLU A 156 -4.08 -23.12 4.37
CA GLU A 156 -4.34 -22.94 5.81
C GLU A 156 -4.79 -21.52 6.13
N THR A 157 -4.22 -20.50 5.49
CA THR A 157 -4.68 -19.12 5.59
C THR A 157 -6.12 -18.97 5.09
N ALA A 158 -6.45 -19.56 3.94
CA ALA A 158 -7.82 -19.57 3.44
C ALA A 158 -8.79 -20.23 4.44
N ASP A 159 -8.39 -21.36 5.05
CA ASP A 159 -9.18 -22.01 6.09
C ASP A 159 -9.30 -21.17 7.37
N ALA A 160 -8.25 -20.44 7.75
CA ALA A 160 -8.25 -19.54 8.90
C ALA A 160 -9.19 -18.35 8.67
N LEU A 161 -9.22 -17.74 7.49
CA LEU A 161 -10.16 -16.67 7.16
C LEU A 161 -11.63 -17.12 7.32
N ILE A 162 -11.93 -18.37 6.96
CA ILE A 162 -13.26 -18.96 7.17
C ILE A 162 -13.52 -19.24 8.66
N SER A 163 -12.62 -19.96 9.32
CA SER A 163 -12.84 -20.46 10.69
C SER A 163 -12.85 -19.35 11.74
N THR A 164 -12.08 -18.28 11.53
CA THR A 164 -12.10 -17.06 12.38
C THR A 164 -13.32 -16.18 12.13
N GLY A 165 -14.02 -16.37 11.00
CA GLY A 165 -15.15 -15.54 10.59
C GLY A 165 -14.77 -14.25 9.86
N LEU A 166 -13.48 -13.95 9.66
CA LEU A 166 -13.05 -12.77 8.90
C LEU A 166 -13.62 -12.76 7.46
N ALA A 167 -13.70 -13.92 6.81
CA ALA A 167 -14.32 -14.01 5.48
C ALA A 167 -15.78 -13.49 5.46
N LYS A 168 -16.55 -13.74 6.53
CA LYS A 168 -17.94 -13.26 6.66
C LYS A 168 -18.00 -11.73 6.80
N LEU A 169 -16.95 -11.12 7.33
CA LEU A 169 -16.82 -9.67 7.47
C LEU A 169 -16.37 -8.97 6.18
N GLY A 170 -15.99 -9.74 5.15
CA GLY A 170 -15.62 -9.22 3.83
C GLY A 170 -14.18 -9.52 3.41
N TYR A 171 -13.32 -10.06 4.27
CA TYR A 171 -11.94 -10.42 3.93
C TYR A 171 -11.90 -11.66 3.01
N ILE A 172 -12.19 -11.47 1.73
CA ILE A 172 -12.42 -12.57 0.77
C ILE A 172 -11.27 -12.81 -0.21
N TYR A 173 -10.38 -11.83 -0.41
CA TYR A 173 -9.23 -11.99 -1.29
C TYR A 173 -8.06 -12.65 -0.55
N VAL A 174 -7.59 -13.78 -1.04
CA VAL A 174 -6.38 -14.48 -0.57
C VAL A 174 -5.28 -14.22 -1.58
N ASN A 175 -4.48 -13.20 -1.35
CA ASN A 175 -3.50 -12.71 -2.31
C ASN A 175 -2.13 -13.35 -2.06
N ILE A 176 -1.64 -14.08 -3.06
CA ILE A 176 -0.25 -14.55 -3.10
C ILE A 176 0.60 -13.39 -3.62
N ASP A 177 1.63 -13.02 -2.85
CA ASP A 177 2.60 -11.99 -3.26
C ASP A 177 3.79 -12.60 -4.03
N ASP A 178 4.94 -11.92 -4.08
CA ASP A 178 6.12 -12.38 -4.83
C ASP A 178 6.62 -13.77 -4.38
N CYS A 179 7.62 -14.31 -5.10
CA CYS A 179 8.27 -15.61 -4.84
C CYS A 179 7.41 -16.87 -5.07
N TRP A 180 6.24 -16.76 -5.74
CA TRP A 180 5.41 -17.93 -6.09
C TRP A 180 5.87 -18.69 -7.35
N SER A 181 6.62 -18.03 -8.23
CA SER A 181 7.04 -18.57 -9.53
C SER A 181 8.52 -18.95 -9.58
N GLU A 182 8.88 -19.74 -10.58
CA GLU A 182 10.25 -19.94 -11.03
C GLU A 182 10.88 -18.62 -11.50
N THR A 183 12.21 -18.59 -11.59
CA THR A 183 12.96 -17.44 -12.11
C THR A 183 12.84 -17.30 -13.62
N GLU A 184 12.65 -18.42 -14.32
CA GLU A 184 12.59 -18.47 -15.79
C GLU A 184 11.19 -18.90 -16.25
N ARG A 185 10.82 -18.38 -17.42
CA ARG A 185 9.65 -18.85 -18.17
C ARG A 185 9.95 -20.21 -18.80
N ASP A 186 8.91 -20.97 -19.09
CA ASP A 186 9.08 -22.24 -19.82
C ASP A 186 9.49 -22.01 -21.30
N SER A 187 9.71 -23.11 -22.03
CA SER A 187 10.07 -23.08 -23.45
C SER A 187 8.99 -22.47 -24.37
N LYS A 188 7.78 -22.25 -23.87
CA LYS A 188 6.69 -21.56 -24.57
C LYS A 188 6.58 -20.09 -24.16
N GLY A 189 7.45 -19.60 -23.27
CA GLY A 189 7.41 -18.24 -22.75
C GLY A 189 6.38 -18.01 -21.64
N GLN A 190 5.81 -19.07 -21.05
CA GLN A 190 4.80 -18.94 -20.00
C GLN A 190 5.43 -18.86 -18.61
N LEU A 191 4.79 -18.13 -17.70
CA LEU A 191 5.14 -18.18 -16.27
C LEU A 191 4.91 -19.59 -15.72
N VAL A 192 5.84 -20.03 -14.87
CA VAL A 192 5.81 -21.34 -14.23
C VAL A 192 5.80 -21.14 -12.72
N HIS A 193 4.86 -21.75 -12.01
CA HIS A 193 4.88 -21.77 -10.54
C HIS A 193 6.08 -22.60 -10.06
N ASP A 194 6.65 -22.27 -8.90
CA ASP A 194 7.69 -23.11 -8.32
C ASP A 194 7.06 -24.46 -7.91
N PRO A 195 7.48 -25.61 -8.49
CA PRO A 195 6.87 -26.90 -8.23
C PRO A 195 7.21 -27.48 -6.85
N LYS A 196 8.18 -26.90 -6.13
CA LYS A 196 8.51 -27.28 -4.75
C LYS A 196 7.56 -26.63 -3.75
N THR A 197 7.24 -25.35 -3.96
CA THR A 197 6.36 -24.60 -3.06
C THR A 197 4.90 -24.69 -3.48
N PHE A 198 4.60 -24.83 -4.77
CA PHE A 198 3.25 -24.97 -5.33
C PHE A 198 3.08 -26.24 -6.17
N PRO A 199 3.29 -27.46 -5.62
CA PRO A 199 3.36 -28.70 -6.39
C PRO A 199 2.08 -29.05 -7.16
N SER A 200 0.92 -28.57 -6.72
CA SER A 200 -0.36 -28.81 -7.42
C SER A 200 -0.66 -27.76 -8.51
N GLY A 201 0.14 -26.69 -8.61
CA GLY A 201 -0.06 -25.55 -9.49
C GLY A 201 -1.16 -24.57 -9.04
N ILE A 202 -1.10 -23.36 -9.59
CA ILE A 202 -1.98 -22.24 -9.19
C ILE A 202 -3.45 -22.51 -9.52
N LYS A 203 -3.77 -23.22 -10.61
CA LYS A 203 -5.16 -23.59 -10.93
C LYS A 203 -5.80 -24.42 -9.82
N ALA A 204 -5.08 -25.42 -9.31
CA ALA A 204 -5.60 -26.29 -8.24
C ALA A 204 -5.79 -25.50 -6.95
N LEU A 205 -4.85 -24.59 -6.63
CA LEU A 205 -4.95 -23.71 -5.48
C LEU A 205 -6.12 -22.73 -5.60
N SER A 206 -6.33 -22.12 -6.78
CA SER A 206 -7.49 -21.27 -7.06
C SER A 206 -8.80 -22.03 -6.86
N ASN A 207 -8.92 -23.24 -7.40
CA ASN A 207 -10.10 -24.08 -7.19
C ASN A 207 -10.33 -24.37 -5.69
N TYR A 208 -9.26 -24.60 -4.91
CA TYR A 208 -9.37 -24.79 -3.46
C TYR A 208 -9.92 -23.54 -2.78
N VAL A 209 -9.34 -22.38 -3.04
CA VAL A 209 -9.78 -21.09 -2.47
C VAL A 209 -11.23 -20.77 -2.86
N HIS A 210 -11.61 -21.00 -4.12
CA HIS A 210 -12.99 -20.84 -4.59
C HIS A 210 -13.96 -21.80 -3.91
N SER A 211 -13.55 -23.03 -3.60
CA SER A 211 -14.40 -24.00 -2.88
C SER A 211 -14.77 -23.54 -1.46
N LYS A 212 -14.02 -22.58 -0.91
CA LYS A 212 -14.29 -21.93 0.39
C LYS A 212 -15.14 -20.67 0.26
N GLY A 213 -15.53 -20.28 -0.96
CA GLY A 213 -16.23 -19.03 -1.23
C GLY A 213 -15.32 -17.78 -1.23
N LEU A 214 -14.00 -17.99 -1.23
CA LEU A 214 -13.00 -16.94 -1.29
C LEU A 214 -12.54 -16.69 -2.74
N LYS A 215 -11.70 -15.66 -2.93
CA LYS A 215 -11.12 -15.26 -4.22
C LYS A 215 -9.59 -15.36 -4.14
N LEU A 216 -8.94 -15.83 -5.20
CA LEU A 216 -7.48 -15.95 -5.23
C LEU A 216 -6.86 -14.74 -5.94
N GLY A 217 -5.91 -14.07 -5.28
CA GLY A 217 -5.05 -13.09 -5.91
C GLY A 217 -3.66 -13.62 -6.23
N ILE A 218 -3.03 -13.04 -7.23
CA ILE A 218 -1.64 -13.29 -7.62
C ILE A 218 -0.88 -11.98 -7.77
N TYR A 219 0.44 -12.10 -7.87
CA TYR A 219 1.37 -11.00 -8.02
C TYR A 219 2.19 -11.15 -9.29
N SER A 220 2.46 -10.04 -9.96
CA SER A 220 3.50 -9.90 -10.98
C SER A 220 4.02 -8.47 -11.00
N ASP A 221 4.86 -8.13 -11.97
CA ASP A 221 5.53 -6.84 -12.09
C ASP A 221 5.36 -6.27 -13.50
N ALA A 222 5.16 -4.95 -13.59
CA ALA A 222 5.26 -4.14 -14.79
C ALA A 222 6.72 -3.90 -15.21
N GLY A 223 7.55 -4.93 -15.09
CA GLY A 223 8.99 -4.92 -15.32
C GLY A 223 9.48 -6.23 -15.89
N ALA A 224 10.77 -6.28 -16.23
CA ALA A 224 11.39 -7.49 -16.75
C ALA A 224 11.44 -8.61 -15.70
N PHE A 225 11.55 -8.23 -14.43
CA PHE A 225 11.55 -9.13 -13.28
C PHE A 225 10.68 -8.55 -12.17
N THR A 226 10.20 -9.42 -11.29
CA THR A 226 9.64 -8.99 -10.00
C THR A 226 10.71 -8.44 -9.08
N CYS A 227 10.32 -7.80 -7.98
CA CYS A 227 11.25 -7.29 -6.99
C CYS A 227 12.16 -8.38 -6.38
N GLN A 228 11.70 -9.64 -6.33
CA GLN A 228 12.50 -10.81 -5.92
C GLN A 228 13.09 -11.61 -7.10
N VAL A 229 13.23 -10.96 -8.25
CA VAL A 229 13.92 -11.48 -9.44
C VAL A 229 13.27 -12.77 -9.97
N ARG A 230 11.93 -12.83 -9.94
CA ARG A 230 11.14 -13.78 -10.73
C ARG A 230 10.80 -13.17 -12.09
N ALA A 231 10.33 -13.98 -13.04
CA ALA A 231 9.93 -13.46 -14.35
C ALA A 231 8.78 -12.44 -14.20
N GLY A 232 9.01 -11.19 -14.64
CA GLY A 232 7.99 -10.14 -14.68
C GLY A 232 7.17 -10.17 -15.98
N SER A 233 6.12 -9.37 -16.06
CA SER A 233 5.14 -9.44 -17.17
C SER A 233 5.28 -8.32 -18.20
N LEU A 234 6.27 -7.43 -18.09
CA LEU A 234 6.47 -6.39 -19.10
C LEU A 234 6.73 -7.02 -20.49
N PHE A 235 5.95 -6.61 -21.49
CA PHE A 235 5.90 -7.19 -22.84
C PHE A 235 5.38 -8.64 -22.95
N HIS A 236 4.85 -9.19 -21.86
CA HIS A 236 4.16 -10.49 -21.80
C HIS A 236 2.73 -10.35 -21.28
N GLU A 237 2.16 -9.14 -21.31
CA GLU A 237 0.94 -8.81 -20.58
C GLU A 237 -0.25 -9.67 -21.05
N TYR A 238 -0.41 -9.86 -22.36
CA TYR A 238 -1.49 -10.66 -22.93
C TYR A 238 -1.37 -12.15 -22.61
N ASP A 239 -0.16 -12.71 -22.70
CA ASP A 239 0.09 -14.12 -22.40
C ASP A 239 -0.14 -14.41 -20.92
N ASP A 240 0.37 -13.54 -20.04
CA ASP A 240 0.28 -13.71 -18.60
C ASP A 240 -1.15 -13.47 -18.10
N ALA A 241 -1.86 -12.44 -18.60
CA ALA A 241 -3.25 -12.21 -18.24
C ALA A 241 -4.16 -13.39 -18.66
N ALA A 242 -3.94 -13.94 -19.86
CA ALA A 242 -4.66 -15.14 -20.31
C ALA A 242 -4.35 -16.35 -19.42
N LEU A 243 -3.09 -16.50 -18.98
CA LEU A 243 -2.67 -17.56 -18.08
C LEU A 243 -3.33 -17.42 -16.69
N PHE A 244 -3.30 -16.22 -16.09
CA PHE A 244 -3.98 -15.92 -14.82
C PHE A 244 -5.48 -16.20 -14.90
N ALA A 245 -6.13 -15.79 -15.99
CA ALA A 245 -7.54 -16.07 -16.22
C ALA A 245 -7.82 -17.58 -16.34
N SER A 246 -6.96 -18.32 -17.04
CA SER A 246 -7.06 -19.78 -17.17
C SER A 246 -6.94 -20.48 -15.79
N TRP A 247 -6.09 -19.94 -14.92
CA TRP A 247 -5.91 -20.41 -13.55
C TRP A 247 -7.09 -20.07 -12.63
N GLY A 248 -7.96 -19.13 -13.02
CA GLY A 248 -9.07 -18.69 -12.18
C GLY A 248 -8.70 -17.61 -11.17
N VAL A 249 -7.59 -16.89 -11.39
CA VAL A 249 -7.20 -15.73 -10.56
C VAL A 249 -8.30 -14.66 -10.61
N ASP A 250 -8.54 -14.00 -9.47
CA ASP A 250 -9.56 -12.96 -9.29
C ASP A 250 -8.98 -11.57 -9.02
N TYR A 251 -7.68 -11.51 -8.71
CA TYR A 251 -6.98 -10.29 -8.31
C TYR A 251 -5.53 -10.33 -8.79
N LEU A 252 -5.03 -9.22 -9.32
CA LEU A 252 -3.62 -9.03 -9.66
C LEU A 252 -3.06 -7.81 -8.92
N LYS A 253 -2.06 -8.02 -8.06
CA LYS A 253 -1.12 -6.95 -7.64
C LYS A 253 -0.03 -6.85 -8.70
N TYR A 254 0.23 -5.63 -9.18
CA TYR A 254 1.14 -5.42 -10.31
C TYR A 254 2.19 -4.36 -10.00
N ASP A 255 3.40 -4.82 -9.74
CA ASP A 255 4.51 -4.05 -9.17
C ASP A 255 5.29 -3.24 -10.22
N ASN A 256 6.39 -2.60 -9.80
CA ASN A 256 7.11 -1.61 -10.57
C ASN A 256 8.65 -1.77 -10.61
N CYS A 257 9.19 -2.89 -10.12
CA CYS A 257 10.62 -3.16 -10.17
C CYS A 257 11.10 -3.44 -11.62
N PHE A 258 12.40 -3.28 -11.90
CA PHE A 258 13.01 -3.63 -13.19
C PHE A 258 12.27 -3.11 -14.45
N ASN A 259 11.68 -1.91 -14.36
CA ASN A 259 10.74 -1.35 -15.33
C ASN A 259 11.35 -0.76 -16.62
N LEU A 260 12.65 -0.96 -16.83
CA LEU A 260 13.42 -0.47 -17.98
C LEU A 260 13.38 1.05 -18.19
N GLY A 261 13.04 1.83 -17.15
CA GLY A 261 12.92 3.29 -17.22
C GLY A 261 11.69 3.77 -18.00
N ILE A 262 10.74 2.88 -18.29
CA ILE A 262 9.49 3.25 -18.95
C ILE A 262 8.54 3.81 -17.89
N LYS A 263 7.92 4.95 -18.18
CA LYS A 263 6.95 5.60 -17.29
C LYS A 263 5.73 4.71 -16.96
N PRO A 264 5.19 4.75 -15.74
CA PRO A 264 4.05 3.91 -15.33
C PRO A 264 2.80 4.14 -16.20
N GLU A 265 2.51 5.38 -16.63
CA GLU A 265 1.35 5.69 -17.47
C GLU A 265 1.41 5.02 -18.85
N LYS A 266 2.57 4.47 -19.23
CA LYS A 266 2.75 3.67 -20.46
C LYS A 266 2.72 2.17 -20.22
N ARG A 267 3.10 1.67 -19.04
CA ARG A 267 3.25 0.23 -18.77
C ARG A 267 2.04 -0.41 -18.11
N TYR A 268 1.30 0.32 -17.30
CA TYR A 268 0.09 -0.22 -16.64
C TYR A 268 -1.11 -0.41 -17.61
N PRO A 269 -1.38 0.49 -18.58
CA PRO A 269 -2.51 0.29 -19.49
C PRO A 269 -2.47 -0.99 -20.35
N PRO A 270 -1.32 -1.44 -20.90
CA PRO A 270 -1.23 -2.73 -21.59
C PRO A 270 -1.72 -3.92 -20.76
N MET A 271 -1.36 -3.99 -19.47
CA MET A 271 -1.83 -5.06 -18.58
C MET A 271 -3.33 -4.92 -18.29
N ARG A 272 -3.88 -3.71 -18.11
CA ARG A 272 -5.34 -3.52 -18.06
C ARG A 272 -6.03 -4.10 -19.30
N ASP A 273 -5.52 -3.77 -20.49
CA ASP A 273 -6.11 -4.21 -21.76
C ASP A 273 -6.05 -5.73 -21.91
N ALA A 274 -4.93 -6.33 -21.51
CA ALA A 274 -4.74 -7.77 -21.47
C ALA A 274 -5.70 -8.48 -20.50
N LEU A 275 -5.85 -7.96 -19.27
CA LEU A 275 -6.80 -8.49 -18.29
C LEU A 275 -8.24 -8.44 -18.83
N ASN A 276 -8.63 -7.32 -19.45
CA ASN A 276 -9.95 -7.20 -20.07
C ASN A 276 -10.13 -8.17 -21.24
N ALA A 277 -9.11 -8.33 -22.09
CA ALA A 277 -9.13 -9.25 -23.23
C ALA A 277 -9.22 -10.73 -22.81
N SER A 278 -8.79 -11.08 -21.59
CA SER A 278 -8.89 -12.44 -21.06
C SER A 278 -10.34 -12.94 -20.87
N GLY A 279 -11.30 -12.01 -20.81
CA GLY A 279 -12.72 -12.32 -20.59
C GLY A 279 -13.09 -12.70 -19.15
N ARG A 280 -12.12 -12.73 -18.22
CA ARG A 280 -12.36 -12.91 -16.78
C ARG A 280 -12.23 -11.56 -16.06
N ALA A 281 -13.18 -11.25 -15.18
CA ALA A 281 -13.07 -10.10 -14.29
C ALA A 281 -11.97 -10.36 -13.24
N ILE A 282 -10.87 -9.61 -13.33
CA ILE A 282 -9.74 -9.67 -12.40
C ILE A 282 -9.56 -8.26 -11.82
N PHE A 283 -9.57 -8.15 -10.49
CA PHE A 283 -9.30 -6.89 -9.79
C PHE A 283 -7.87 -6.46 -10.09
N TYR A 284 -7.67 -5.21 -10.54
CA TYR A 284 -6.34 -4.74 -10.94
C TYR A 284 -5.77 -3.73 -9.95
N SER A 285 -4.80 -4.17 -9.15
CA SER A 285 -4.14 -3.37 -8.12
C SER A 285 -2.76 -2.92 -8.58
N ILE A 286 -2.63 -1.63 -8.83
CA ILE A 286 -1.40 -0.98 -9.32
C ILE A 286 -0.46 -0.74 -8.13
N CYS A 287 0.80 -1.13 -8.25
CA CYS A 287 1.81 -0.98 -7.21
C CYS A 287 3.07 -0.28 -7.77
N GLU A 288 2.99 1.04 -7.99
CA GLU A 288 4.13 1.87 -8.46
C GLU A 288 4.63 2.88 -7.42
N TRP A 289 4.18 2.72 -6.17
CA TRP A 289 4.68 3.44 -4.99
C TRP A 289 4.42 4.96 -4.97
N GLY A 290 3.46 5.44 -5.74
CA GLY A 290 3.17 6.86 -5.92
C GLY A 290 3.97 7.53 -7.04
N GLU A 291 4.71 6.77 -7.86
CA GLU A 291 5.56 7.30 -8.93
C GLU A 291 4.72 7.97 -10.04
N ASP A 292 5.04 9.22 -10.38
CA ASP A 292 4.26 10.01 -11.36
C ASP A 292 2.77 10.17 -10.95
N ASP A 293 2.48 10.26 -9.64
CA ASP A 293 1.20 10.68 -9.05
C ASP A 293 -0.04 9.87 -9.54
N PRO A 294 -0.15 8.57 -9.21
CA PRO A 294 -1.17 7.65 -9.75
C PRO A 294 -2.60 8.10 -9.54
N ALA A 295 -2.90 8.78 -8.43
CA ALA A 295 -4.23 9.31 -8.16
C ALA A 295 -4.79 10.18 -9.33
N SER A 296 -3.92 10.79 -10.13
CA SER A 296 -4.30 11.62 -11.27
C SER A 296 -4.65 10.84 -12.56
N TRP A 297 -4.21 9.59 -12.70
CA TRP A 297 -4.33 8.83 -13.95
C TRP A 297 -4.77 7.37 -13.78
N ALA A 298 -4.36 6.70 -12.70
CA ALA A 298 -4.54 5.28 -12.44
C ALA A 298 -6.01 4.86 -12.31
N GLY A 299 -6.90 5.78 -11.94
CA GLY A 299 -8.35 5.54 -11.92
C GLY A 299 -8.90 5.02 -13.25
N LYS A 300 -8.33 5.43 -14.39
CA LYS A 300 -8.77 4.96 -15.72
C LYS A 300 -8.13 3.62 -16.12
N VAL A 301 -7.31 3.07 -15.23
CA VAL A 301 -6.43 1.93 -15.51
C VAL A 301 -6.72 0.77 -14.57
N GLY A 302 -6.64 0.97 -13.27
CA GLY A 302 -6.82 -0.05 -12.24
C GLY A 302 -7.90 0.28 -11.22
N ASN A 303 -8.15 -0.67 -10.34
CA ASN A 303 -9.14 -0.62 -9.27
C ASN A 303 -8.59 -0.08 -7.94
N SER A 304 -7.29 -0.12 -7.76
CA SER A 304 -6.58 0.60 -6.72
C SER A 304 -5.15 0.91 -7.18
N TRP A 305 -4.51 1.86 -6.51
CA TRP A 305 -3.12 2.22 -6.80
C TRP A 305 -2.38 2.62 -5.53
N ARG A 306 -1.21 2.01 -5.32
CA ARG A 306 -0.29 2.39 -4.24
C ARG A 306 0.07 3.86 -4.37
N THR A 307 0.00 4.59 -3.27
CA THR A 307 0.32 6.05 -3.24
C THR A 307 1.67 6.35 -2.59
N THR A 308 2.30 5.32 -2.02
CA THR A 308 3.55 5.41 -1.27
C THR A 308 4.41 4.17 -1.49
N GLU A 309 5.69 4.30 -1.13
CA GLU A 309 6.59 3.20 -0.78
C GLU A 309 5.98 2.26 0.28
N ASP A 310 6.62 1.12 0.48
CA ASP A 310 6.15 0.07 1.38
C ASP A 310 6.03 0.53 2.83
N ILE A 311 4.95 0.10 3.48
CA ILE A 311 4.80 0.20 4.93
C ILE A 311 5.79 -0.72 5.64
N ASN A 312 6.21 -0.28 6.82
CA ASN A 312 6.87 -1.12 7.79
C ASN A 312 6.06 -1.12 9.08
N ASP A 313 6.12 -2.23 9.81
CA ASP A 313 5.48 -2.40 11.12
C ASP A 313 6.12 -1.53 12.22
N THR A 314 5.94 -0.22 12.10
CA THR A 314 6.40 0.82 13.02
C THR A 314 5.45 2.00 12.96
N TRP A 315 5.24 2.66 14.10
CA TRP A 315 4.41 3.86 14.20
C TRP A 315 4.83 4.97 13.22
N ALA A 316 6.15 5.15 13.06
CA ALA A 316 6.71 6.19 12.20
C ALA A 316 6.38 5.96 10.72
N SER A 317 6.50 4.72 10.23
CA SER A 317 6.16 4.38 8.85
C SER A 317 4.66 4.50 8.61
N MET A 318 3.85 3.92 9.50
CA MET A 318 2.39 3.95 9.37
C MET A 318 1.83 5.38 9.35
N THR A 319 2.29 6.24 10.26
CA THR A 319 1.84 7.64 10.31
C THR A 319 2.31 8.46 9.10
N ALA A 320 3.53 8.25 8.61
CA ALA A 320 4.06 8.94 7.44
C ALA A 320 3.29 8.56 6.17
N ILE A 321 2.95 7.28 6.00
CA ILE A 321 2.16 6.79 4.87
C ILE A 321 0.75 7.38 4.88
N ALA A 322 0.10 7.43 6.05
CA ALA A 322 -1.19 8.09 6.18
C ALA A 322 -1.13 9.56 5.74
N ASP A 323 -0.07 10.29 6.15
CA ASP A 323 0.12 11.70 5.76
C ASP A 323 0.33 11.89 4.26
N ILE A 324 1.07 10.99 3.59
CA ILE A 324 1.31 11.08 2.14
C ILE A 324 0.04 10.74 1.35
N ASN A 325 -0.75 9.77 1.82
CA ASN A 325 -1.99 9.34 1.18
C ASN A 325 -3.13 10.37 1.30
N ASP A 326 -3.16 11.14 2.39
CA ASP A 326 -4.21 12.13 2.73
C ASP A 326 -4.51 13.12 1.60
N LYS A 327 -3.48 13.69 0.97
CA LYS A 327 -3.62 14.68 -0.12
C LYS A 327 -4.38 14.14 -1.35
N TRP A 328 -4.41 12.82 -1.52
CA TRP A 328 -5.05 12.15 -2.65
C TRP A 328 -6.54 11.85 -2.43
N ALA A 329 -7.09 12.18 -1.25
CA ALA A 329 -8.49 11.93 -0.91
C ALA A 329 -9.51 12.32 -2.01
N PRO A 330 -9.39 13.47 -2.71
CA PRO A 330 -10.36 13.86 -3.74
C PRO A 330 -10.42 12.95 -4.98
N TYR A 331 -9.44 12.05 -5.15
CA TYR A 331 -9.31 11.19 -6.32
C TYR A 331 -9.82 9.77 -6.09
N ALA A 332 -10.02 9.34 -4.84
CA ALA A 332 -10.58 8.02 -4.54
C ALA A 332 -12.10 8.00 -4.74
N GLY A 333 -12.66 6.84 -5.04
CA GLY A 333 -14.10 6.61 -5.04
C GLY A 333 -14.48 5.26 -5.64
N PRO A 334 -15.78 4.94 -5.73
CA PRO A 334 -16.25 3.68 -6.29
C PRO A 334 -15.62 3.36 -7.65
N GLY A 335 -14.96 2.22 -7.74
CA GLY A 335 -14.20 1.73 -8.89
C GLY A 335 -12.68 1.93 -8.79
N GLY A 336 -12.19 2.82 -7.92
CA GLY A 336 -10.76 3.17 -7.85
C GLY A 336 -10.33 3.82 -6.53
N TRP A 337 -9.44 3.16 -5.80
CA TRP A 337 -9.06 3.54 -4.43
C TRP A 337 -7.57 3.86 -4.30
N ASN A 338 -7.25 4.89 -3.52
CA ASN A 338 -5.88 5.10 -3.08
C ASN A 338 -5.48 3.99 -2.12
N ASP A 339 -4.32 3.39 -2.35
CA ASP A 339 -3.77 2.30 -1.55
C ASP A 339 -2.56 2.79 -0.74
N PRO A 340 -2.73 3.05 0.57
CA PRO A 340 -1.64 3.32 1.50
C PRO A 340 -0.96 2.03 2.02
N ASP A 341 -1.01 0.94 1.27
CA ASP A 341 -0.38 -0.34 1.57
C ASP A 341 -1.11 -1.19 2.64
N MET A 342 -0.63 -2.42 2.80
CA MET A 342 -1.22 -3.47 3.62
C MET A 342 -1.27 -3.15 5.13
N LEU A 343 -2.17 -3.79 5.86
CA LEU A 343 -2.31 -3.64 7.30
C LEU A 343 -1.21 -4.41 8.05
N GLU A 344 -0.49 -3.72 8.93
CA GLU A 344 0.53 -4.32 9.81
C GLU A 344 -0.05 -4.88 11.12
N VAL A 345 -1.37 -4.78 11.30
CA VAL A 345 -2.08 -5.20 12.51
C VAL A 345 -1.75 -6.64 12.89
N GLY A 346 -1.05 -6.80 14.02
CA GLY A 346 -0.69 -8.10 14.59
C GLY A 346 0.72 -8.61 14.27
N ASN A 347 1.57 -7.84 13.58
CA ASN A 347 2.94 -8.26 13.24
C ASN A 347 3.98 -8.06 14.35
N GLY A 348 3.62 -7.33 15.41
CA GLY A 348 4.34 -7.22 16.67
C GLY A 348 5.26 -6.00 16.84
N GLY A 349 5.38 -5.14 15.84
CA GLY A 349 6.22 -3.93 15.83
C GLY A 349 5.53 -2.68 16.38
N MET A 350 4.19 -2.65 16.41
CA MET A 350 3.39 -1.61 17.08
C MET A 350 2.60 -2.14 18.28
N THR A 351 2.18 -1.23 19.15
CA THR A 351 1.29 -1.52 20.30
C THR A 351 -0.16 -1.72 19.85
N TYR A 352 -1.00 -2.32 20.71
CA TYR A 352 -2.44 -2.47 20.46
C TYR A 352 -3.11 -1.13 20.08
N THR A 353 -2.84 -0.05 20.82
CA THR A 353 -3.43 1.27 20.54
C THR A 353 -2.97 1.86 19.22
N GLU A 354 -1.72 1.62 18.84
CA GLU A 354 -1.17 2.05 17.55
C GLU A 354 -1.78 1.26 16.38
N TYR A 355 -2.00 -0.06 16.54
CA TYR A 355 -2.73 -0.85 15.54
C TYR A 355 -4.20 -0.46 15.43
N ARG A 356 -4.85 -0.15 16.55
CA ARG A 356 -6.23 0.35 16.55
C ARG A 356 -6.33 1.67 15.78
N ALA A 357 -5.35 2.55 15.95
CA ALA A 357 -5.24 3.79 15.17
C ALA A 357 -4.97 3.53 13.69
N HIS A 358 -4.04 2.63 13.37
CA HIS A 358 -3.74 2.22 12.00
C HIS A 358 -4.98 1.72 11.27
N PHE A 359 -5.72 0.77 11.87
CA PHE A 359 -6.94 0.23 11.29
C PHE A 359 -8.04 1.29 11.11
N SER A 360 -8.23 2.15 12.13
CA SER A 360 -9.21 3.24 12.09
C SER A 360 -8.93 4.21 10.94
N ILE A 361 -7.66 4.61 10.77
CA ILE A 361 -7.27 5.59 9.75
C ILE A 361 -7.33 4.98 8.35
N TRP A 362 -6.92 3.72 8.15
CA TRP A 362 -7.09 3.02 6.86
C TRP A 362 -8.56 2.88 6.49
N ALA A 363 -9.41 2.52 7.45
CA ALA A 363 -10.85 2.43 7.23
C ALA A 363 -11.46 3.79 6.87
N LEU A 364 -11.09 4.85 7.59
CA LEU A 364 -11.55 6.22 7.32
C LEU A 364 -11.11 6.70 5.93
N MET A 365 -9.88 6.37 5.51
CA MET A 365 -9.31 6.75 4.22
C MET A 365 -9.84 5.93 3.03
N LYS A 366 -10.73 4.95 3.25
CA LYS A 366 -11.21 4.03 2.19
C LYS A 366 -10.04 3.30 1.52
N ALA A 367 -9.01 3.00 2.31
CA ALA A 367 -7.90 2.17 1.90
C ALA A 367 -8.36 0.71 1.69
N PRO A 368 -7.66 -0.06 0.84
CA PRO A 368 -7.72 -1.51 0.91
C PRO A 368 -7.46 -2.01 2.34
N LEU A 369 -8.29 -2.94 2.82
CA LEU A 369 -8.06 -3.61 4.11
C LEU A 369 -7.50 -5.00 3.84
N LEU A 370 -6.22 -5.04 3.45
CA LEU A 370 -5.48 -6.28 3.24
C LEU A 370 -4.68 -6.61 4.51
N VAL A 371 -5.09 -7.65 5.22
CA VAL A 371 -4.40 -8.15 6.41
C VAL A 371 -3.02 -8.66 6.03
N GLY A 372 -1.98 -8.16 6.72
CA GLY A 372 -0.58 -8.55 6.51
C GLY A 372 0.00 -9.50 7.55
N CYS A 373 -0.78 -9.91 8.57
CA CYS A 373 -0.31 -10.83 9.62
C CYS A 373 -0.68 -12.30 9.36
N ASP A 374 -0.18 -13.21 10.19
CA ASP A 374 -0.56 -14.63 10.15
C ASP A 374 -1.93 -14.86 10.80
N VAL A 375 -2.98 -14.86 9.99
CA VAL A 375 -4.37 -15.07 10.43
C VAL A 375 -4.63 -16.46 11.03
N ARG A 376 -3.72 -17.42 10.87
CA ARG A 376 -3.82 -18.76 11.47
C ARG A 376 -3.57 -18.72 12.98
N ASN A 377 -2.91 -17.67 13.47
CA ASN A 377 -2.51 -17.54 14.87
C ASN A 377 -2.59 -16.08 15.37
N MET A 378 -3.78 -15.49 15.29
CA MET A 378 -4.03 -14.14 15.81
C MET A 378 -4.21 -14.16 17.34
N THR A 379 -3.71 -13.12 18.00
CA THR A 379 -4.11 -12.83 19.39
C THR A 379 -5.57 -12.34 19.42
N ALA A 380 -6.19 -12.39 20.60
CA ALA A 380 -7.54 -11.82 20.79
C ALA A 380 -7.58 -10.32 20.46
N GLU A 381 -6.54 -9.58 20.81
CA GLU A 381 -6.39 -8.15 20.50
C GLU A 381 -6.32 -7.89 18.98
N THR A 382 -5.53 -8.67 18.24
CA THR A 382 -5.45 -8.58 16.77
C THR A 382 -6.81 -8.89 16.15
N PHE A 383 -7.47 -9.95 16.62
CA PHE A 383 -8.79 -10.32 16.12
C PHE A 383 -9.84 -9.24 16.41
N GLU A 384 -9.85 -8.67 17.62
CA GLU A 384 -10.75 -7.57 18.00
C GLU A 384 -10.63 -6.38 17.04
N ILE A 385 -9.40 -5.98 16.70
CA ILE A 385 -9.16 -4.87 15.77
C ILE A 385 -9.68 -5.22 14.37
N LEU A 386 -9.28 -6.36 13.83
CA LEU A 386 -9.61 -6.76 12.46
C LEU A 386 -11.10 -7.13 12.27
N SER A 387 -11.80 -7.48 13.34
CA SER A 387 -13.20 -7.92 13.30
C SER A 387 -14.23 -6.84 13.67
N ASN A 388 -13.81 -5.60 13.91
CA ASN A 388 -14.73 -4.53 14.25
C ASN A 388 -15.65 -4.15 13.05
N GLU A 389 -16.88 -4.66 13.06
CA GLU A 389 -17.86 -4.47 12.00
C GLU A 389 -18.22 -3.00 11.75
N GLU A 390 -18.18 -2.15 12.77
CA GLU A 390 -18.55 -0.74 12.64
C GLU A 390 -17.47 0.07 11.94
N VAL A 391 -16.20 -0.21 12.25
CA VAL A 391 -15.05 0.40 11.56
C VAL A 391 -14.98 -0.10 10.11
N ILE A 392 -15.21 -1.40 9.88
CA ILE A 392 -15.32 -1.97 8.52
C ILE A 392 -16.46 -1.30 7.75
N ALA A 393 -17.62 -1.07 8.36
CA ALA A 393 -18.75 -0.40 7.72
C ALA A 393 -18.43 1.05 7.30
N VAL A 394 -17.51 1.73 8.00
CA VAL A 394 -16.99 3.03 7.57
C VAL A 394 -16.15 2.90 6.29
N ASN A 395 -15.29 1.89 6.19
CA ASN A 395 -14.50 1.62 4.99
C ASN A 395 -15.39 1.24 3.80
N GLN A 396 -16.41 0.41 4.05
CA GLN A 396 -17.33 -0.15 3.06
C GLN A 396 -18.57 0.70 2.81
N ASP A 397 -18.60 1.95 3.29
CA ASP A 397 -19.74 2.85 3.08
C ASP A 397 -19.94 3.16 1.58
N ARG A 398 -21.18 3.01 1.11
CA ARG A 398 -21.53 3.14 -0.32
C ARG A 398 -21.35 4.54 -0.89
N LEU A 399 -21.26 5.58 -0.05
CA LEU A 399 -20.92 6.91 -0.53
C LEU A 399 -19.49 6.93 -1.08
N GLY A 400 -18.61 6.07 -0.55
CA GLY A 400 -17.28 5.82 -1.12
C GLY A 400 -16.35 7.04 -1.09
N VAL A 401 -16.55 7.95 -0.14
CA VAL A 401 -15.72 9.15 -0.01
C VAL A 401 -14.58 8.89 0.97
N GLN A 402 -13.34 8.98 0.49
CA GLN A 402 -12.16 8.94 1.35
C GLN A 402 -12.20 10.09 2.36
N GLY A 403 -12.16 9.76 3.65
CA GLY A 403 -11.97 10.72 4.72
C GLY A 403 -10.53 11.24 4.72
N ARG A 404 -10.33 12.41 5.34
CA ARG A 404 -9.07 13.15 5.31
C ARG A 404 -8.84 13.92 6.60
N LYS A 405 -7.64 14.42 6.78
CA LYS A 405 -7.29 15.35 7.86
C LYS A 405 -8.02 16.67 7.67
N VAL A 406 -8.67 17.17 8.72
CA VAL A 406 -9.44 18.43 8.68
C VAL A 406 -8.95 19.47 9.69
N HIS A 407 -8.28 19.04 10.75
CA HIS A 407 -7.70 19.94 11.74
C HIS A 407 -6.45 19.35 12.36
N VAL A 408 -5.46 20.20 12.63
CA VAL A 408 -4.24 19.83 13.34
C VAL A 408 -3.81 20.93 14.30
N TYR A 409 -3.19 20.54 15.40
CA TYR A 409 -2.58 21.44 16.36
C TYR A 409 -1.60 20.69 17.27
N GLY A 410 -0.96 21.41 18.20
CA GLY A 410 0.09 20.87 19.06
C GLY A 410 1.47 20.92 18.42
N HIS A 411 2.48 20.41 19.13
CA HIS A 411 3.84 20.34 18.62
C HIS A 411 3.89 19.44 17.38
N ASP A 412 4.51 19.89 16.29
CA ASP A 412 4.58 19.18 15.01
C ASP A 412 3.23 18.64 14.50
N ASN A 413 2.12 19.34 14.79
CA ASN A 413 0.78 18.95 14.35
C ASN A 413 0.35 17.54 14.82
N CYS A 414 0.83 17.11 16.00
CA CYS A 414 0.61 15.75 16.48
C CYS A 414 -0.80 15.46 17.01
N TYR A 415 -1.62 16.47 17.34
CA TYR A 415 -3.06 16.27 17.58
C TYR A 415 -3.81 16.50 16.28
N GLN A 416 -4.59 15.50 15.85
CA GLN A 416 -5.25 15.54 14.55
C GLN A 416 -6.73 15.18 14.69
N VAL A 417 -7.55 15.85 13.88
CA VAL A 417 -8.93 15.48 13.62
C VAL A 417 -9.01 15.10 12.15
N TRP A 418 -9.48 13.89 11.88
CA TRP A 418 -9.77 13.39 10.55
C TRP A 418 -11.27 13.17 10.41
N ALA A 419 -11.82 13.44 9.24
CA ALA A 419 -13.24 13.28 8.99
C ALA A 419 -13.55 12.97 7.53
N GLY A 420 -14.71 12.35 7.30
CA GLY A 420 -15.25 12.13 5.96
C GLY A 420 -16.76 11.92 6.00
N PRO A 421 -17.51 12.35 4.97
CA PRO A 421 -18.93 12.09 4.88
C PRO A 421 -19.18 10.59 4.66
N LEU A 422 -20.32 10.12 5.17
CA LEU A 422 -20.85 8.77 4.96
C LEU A 422 -22.28 8.87 4.41
N SER A 423 -22.79 7.75 3.90
CA SER A 423 -24.19 7.62 3.50
C SER A 423 -25.17 8.04 4.61
N GLY A 424 -26.30 8.63 4.21
CA GLY A 424 -27.34 9.08 5.15
C GLY A 424 -26.98 10.34 5.92
N ASN A 425 -26.20 11.25 5.32
CA ASN A 425 -25.75 12.52 5.92
C ASN A 425 -24.95 12.36 7.23
N ARG A 426 -24.38 11.17 7.47
CA ARG A 426 -23.51 10.91 8.61
C ARG A 426 -22.08 11.34 8.30
N LEU A 427 -21.25 11.42 9.33
CA LEU A 427 -19.81 11.62 9.20
C LEU A 427 -19.06 10.58 10.01
N THR A 428 -17.95 10.09 9.49
CA THR A 428 -16.91 9.48 10.34
C THR A 428 -15.99 10.57 10.87
N VAL A 429 -15.61 10.49 12.14
CA VAL A 429 -14.66 11.41 12.77
C VAL A 429 -13.66 10.60 13.57
N ALA A 430 -12.37 10.86 13.38
CA ALA A 430 -11.29 10.25 14.14
C ALA A 430 -10.50 11.33 14.89
N LEU A 431 -10.38 11.16 16.20
CA LEU A 431 -9.55 11.99 17.07
C LEU A 431 -8.24 11.24 17.30
N TRP A 432 -7.17 11.67 16.63
CA TRP A 432 -5.92 10.94 16.58
C TRP A 432 -4.82 11.67 17.33
N ASN A 433 -4.33 11.05 18.40
CA ASN A 433 -3.23 11.56 19.20
C ASN A 433 -1.92 10.91 18.75
N ARG A 434 -1.10 11.63 17.99
CA ARG A 434 0.25 11.20 17.58
C ARG A 434 1.35 11.69 18.52
N CYS A 435 0.99 12.36 19.61
CA CYS A 435 1.93 12.83 20.60
C CYS A 435 2.21 11.75 21.65
N SER A 436 3.33 11.87 22.35
CA SER A 436 3.78 10.92 23.39
C SER A 436 3.05 11.05 24.74
N LYS A 437 2.00 11.87 24.82
CA LYS A 437 1.25 12.11 26.04
C LYS A 437 -0.25 12.08 25.76
N PRO A 438 -1.06 11.53 26.68
CA PRO A 438 -2.51 11.61 26.57
C PRO A 438 -2.98 13.07 26.59
N SER A 439 -4.04 13.37 25.85
CA SER A 439 -4.58 14.72 25.74
C SER A 439 -6.06 14.70 25.38
N THR A 440 -6.75 15.80 25.63
CA THR A 440 -8.12 15.99 25.12
C THR A 440 -8.05 16.56 23.70
N ILE A 441 -8.62 15.83 22.75
CA ILE A 441 -8.74 16.28 21.36
C ILE A 441 -10.17 16.76 21.11
N THR A 442 -10.32 17.88 20.38
CA THR A 442 -11.62 18.49 20.10
C THR A 442 -11.88 18.59 18.60
N ALA A 443 -12.97 17.98 18.13
CA ALA A 443 -13.54 18.24 16.81
C ALA A 443 -14.57 19.36 16.91
N LYS A 444 -14.33 20.47 16.23
CA LYS A 444 -15.26 21.60 16.13
C LYS A 444 -16.10 21.50 14.86
N TRP A 445 -17.34 21.97 14.91
CA TRP A 445 -18.30 21.80 13.81
C TRP A 445 -17.85 22.55 12.56
N ASP A 446 -17.20 23.71 12.71
CA ASP A 446 -16.63 24.49 11.61
C ASP A 446 -15.57 23.69 10.82
N ALA A 447 -14.68 22.99 11.50
CA ALA A 447 -13.68 22.11 10.90
C ALA A 447 -14.32 20.88 10.22
N LEU A 448 -15.52 20.48 10.67
CA LEU A 448 -16.32 19.41 10.08
C LEU A 448 -17.32 19.92 9.02
N GLY A 449 -17.28 21.20 8.64
CA GLY A 449 -18.24 21.77 7.68
C GLY A 449 -19.71 21.69 8.12
N LEU A 450 -19.96 21.65 9.43
CA LEU A 450 -21.30 21.65 10.02
C LEU A 450 -21.66 23.04 10.55
N ASP A 451 -22.94 23.43 10.47
CA ASP A 451 -23.43 24.65 11.13
C ASP A 451 -23.31 24.51 12.64
N SER A 452 -22.89 25.58 13.33
CA SER A 452 -22.61 25.57 14.77
C SER A 452 -23.82 25.20 15.63
N SER A 453 -25.05 25.40 15.13
CA SER A 453 -26.30 25.01 15.80
C SER A 453 -26.75 23.58 15.53
N THR A 454 -26.04 22.83 14.66
CA THR A 454 -26.40 21.45 14.31
C THR A 454 -26.25 20.56 15.53
N SER A 455 -27.34 19.87 15.91
CA SER A 455 -27.28 18.82 16.93
C SER A 455 -26.84 17.51 16.29
N VAL A 456 -25.91 16.81 16.93
CA VAL A 456 -25.30 15.58 16.42
C VAL A 456 -25.33 14.50 17.51
N SER A 457 -25.80 13.29 17.16
CA SER A 457 -25.56 12.11 18.01
C SER A 457 -24.21 11.49 17.68
N VAL A 458 -23.45 11.15 18.72
CA VAL A 458 -22.08 10.63 18.63
C VAL A 458 -22.04 9.19 19.10
N ARG A 459 -21.65 8.28 18.19
CA ARG A 459 -21.42 6.87 18.46
C ARG A 459 -19.92 6.58 18.43
N ASP A 460 -19.41 5.97 19.48
CA ASP A 460 -18.03 5.48 19.60
C ASP A 460 -17.95 4.07 19.01
N LEU A 461 -17.12 3.88 17.97
CA LEU A 461 -17.07 2.64 17.20
C LEU A 461 -16.23 1.55 17.87
N TRP A 462 -15.34 1.93 18.80
CA TRP A 462 -14.53 0.97 19.55
C TRP A 462 -15.20 0.54 20.84
N LYS A 463 -16.06 1.39 21.42
CA LYS A 463 -16.90 1.03 22.58
C LYS A 463 -18.27 0.48 22.20
N HIS A 464 -18.66 0.56 20.93
CA HIS A 464 -19.95 0.13 20.42
C HIS A 464 -21.17 0.81 21.09
N GLU A 465 -21.01 2.06 21.54
CA GLU A 465 -22.03 2.79 22.31
C GLU A 465 -22.24 4.22 21.84
N PHE A 466 -23.41 4.78 22.12
CA PHE A 466 -23.66 6.21 21.96
C PHE A 466 -23.12 6.95 23.18
N VAL A 467 -22.08 7.75 22.99
CA VAL A 467 -21.42 8.50 24.08
C VAL A 467 -22.11 9.84 24.36
N LEU A 468 -22.76 10.44 23.34
CA LEU A 468 -23.57 11.65 23.50
C LEU A 468 -24.73 11.66 22.49
N PRO A 469 -25.99 11.82 22.93
CA PRO A 469 -27.13 11.86 22.01
C PRO A 469 -27.25 13.20 21.28
N ASN A 470 -26.88 14.31 21.92
CA ASN A 470 -27.09 15.69 21.43
C ASN A 470 -25.87 16.58 21.71
N SER A 471 -24.85 16.51 20.86
CA SER A 471 -23.70 17.43 20.89
C SER A 471 -23.92 18.59 19.92
N VAL A 472 -23.51 19.81 20.29
CA VAL A 472 -23.68 21.03 19.48
C VAL A 472 -22.36 21.82 19.49
N GLY A 473 -21.94 22.30 18.33
CA GLY A 473 -20.76 23.18 18.15
C GLY A 473 -19.40 22.48 18.22
N SER A 474 -19.22 21.49 19.10
CA SER A 474 -18.00 20.69 19.20
C SER A 474 -18.17 19.41 20.02
N PHE A 475 -17.29 18.44 19.79
CA PHE A 475 -17.12 17.24 20.59
C PHE A 475 -15.66 17.07 21.00
N SER A 476 -15.44 16.70 22.25
CA SER A 476 -14.10 16.47 22.81
C SER A 476 -14.03 15.11 23.47
N ALA A 477 -12.91 14.42 23.31
CA ALA A 477 -12.63 13.18 24.02
C ALA A 477 -11.19 13.15 24.53
N HIS A 478 -10.97 12.43 25.63
CA HIS A 478 -9.64 12.08 26.08
C HIS A 478 -9.08 10.99 25.17
N VAL A 479 -7.89 11.20 24.63
CA VAL A 479 -7.22 10.28 23.71
C VAL A 479 -5.83 9.97 24.24
N ASP A 480 -5.58 8.70 24.53
CA ASP A 480 -4.29 8.23 25.02
C ASP A 480 -3.15 8.49 24.01
N SER A 481 -1.91 8.46 24.50
CA SER A 481 -0.73 8.57 23.64
C SER A 481 -0.77 7.52 22.53
N HIS A 482 -0.57 7.95 21.28
CA HIS A 482 -0.60 7.07 20.10
C HIS A 482 -1.92 6.30 19.91
N SER A 483 -3.02 6.77 20.51
CA SER A 483 -4.36 6.23 20.30
C SER A 483 -5.14 7.05 19.27
N CYS A 484 -6.14 6.40 18.68
CA CYS A 484 -7.18 7.03 17.89
C CYS A 484 -8.53 6.59 18.43
N GLU A 485 -9.40 7.56 18.70
CA GLU A 485 -10.81 7.30 18.97
C GLU A 485 -11.62 7.62 17.72
N MET A 486 -12.47 6.69 17.29
CA MET A 486 -13.21 6.78 16.03
C MET A 486 -14.71 6.78 16.30
N TYR A 487 -15.41 7.67 15.61
CA TYR A 487 -16.81 7.96 15.86
C TYR A 487 -17.63 8.04 14.57
N ILE A 488 -18.91 7.74 14.68
CA ILE A 488 -19.93 8.18 13.73
C ILE A 488 -20.72 9.33 14.34
N PHE A 489 -20.75 10.45 13.62
CA PHE A 489 -21.55 11.62 13.92
C PHE A 489 -22.78 11.58 13.02
N THR A 490 -23.97 11.59 13.61
CA THR A 490 -25.24 11.64 12.88
C THR A 490 -25.93 12.97 13.21
N PRO A 491 -25.91 13.94 12.28
CA PRO A 491 -26.69 15.16 12.39
C PRO A 491 -28.17 14.83 12.57
N GLN A 492 -28.79 15.40 13.59
CA GLN A 492 -30.23 15.32 13.78
C GLN A 492 -30.87 16.38 12.89
N THR A 493 -31.68 15.94 11.93
CA THR A 493 -32.60 16.85 11.25
C THR A 493 -33.48 17.51 12.30
N ALA A 494 -33.52 18.85 12.33
CA ALA A 494 -34.57 19.54 13.04
C ALA A 494 -35.89 19.01 12.49
N THR A 495 -36.64 18.24 13.29
CA THR A 495 -38.06 18.07 13.05
C THR A 495 -38.62 19.48 13.05
N ALA A 496 -38.99 20.00 11.87
CA ALA A 496 -39.81 21.19 11.79
C ALA A 496 -41.05 20.87 12.64
N SER A 497 -41.16 21.51 13.79
CA SER A 497 -42.39 21.54 14.56
C SER A 497 -43.43 22.16 13.65
N GLU A 498 -44.37 21.35 13.16
CA GLU A 498 -45.59 21.81 12.48
C GLU A 498 -46.44 22.70 13.39
#